data_AF-A0A930YAG2-F1
#
_entry.id   AF-A0A930YAG2-F1
#
_cell.length_a   1.000
_cell.length_b   1.000
_cell.length_c   1.000
_cell.angle_alpha   90.00
_cell.angle_beta   90.00
_cell.angle_gamma   90.00
#
_symmetry.space_group_name_H-M   'P 1'
#
loop_
_entity.id
_entity.type
_entity.pdbx_description
1 polymer ?
#
loop_
_entity_poly.entity_id
_entity_poly.type
_entity_poly.pdbx_seq_one_letter_code
_entity_poly.pdbx_strand_id
1 'polypeptide(L)'
;MIIATLVGIAFVVLGLSAQLGVWRSWTRRLSPGSVLAWWYLGVAVVAAVLFGVTADSVVPLALACLAVAVLGGALFVGLLMFGVPRFLLPRWYRASRGLS
;
A
#
# COMPACT_ATOMS: atom_id res chain seq x y z
N MET A 1 -3.13 -13.15 13.94
CA MET A 1 -1.86 -13.02 13.20
C MET A 1 -1.97 -13.51 11.77
N ILE A 2 -2.24 -14.81 11.53
CA ILE A 2 -2.30 -15.41 10.17
C ILE A 2 -3.25 -14.67 9.21
N ILE A 3 -4.49 -14.40 9.63
CA ILE A 3 -5.49 -13.71 8.80
C ILE A 3 -5.00 -12.30 8.40
N ALA A 4 -4.48 -11.53 9.37
CA ALA A 4 -3.94 -10.20 9.11
C ALA A 4 -2.76 -10.24 8.13
N THR A 5 -1.87 -11.24 8.25
CA THR A 5 -0.77 -11.45 7.32
C THR A 5 -1.29 -11.72 5.90
N LEU A 6 -2.24 -12.64 5.74
CA LEU A 6 -2.81 -12.98 4.43
C LEU A 6 -3.50 -11.78 3.79
N VAL A 7 -4.28 -11.02 4.58
CA VAL A 7 -4.96 -9.81 4.13
C VAL A 7 -3.94 -8.74 3.72
N GLY A 8 -2.92 -8.50 4.55
CA GLY A 8 -1.86 -7.53 4.25
C GLY A 8 -1.10 -7.89 2.97
N ILE A 9 -0.70 -9.15 2.81
CA ILE A 9 -0.03 -9.64 1.60
C ILE A 9 -0.94 -9.48 0.37
N ALA A 10 -2.22 -9.84 0.47
CA ALA A 10 -3.16 -9.70 -0.63
C ALA A 10 -3.26 -8.23 -1.10
N PHE A 11 -3.37 -7.28 -0.17
CA PHE A 11 -3.39 -5.85 -0.51
C PHE A 11 -2.07 -5.36 -1.13
N VAL A 12 -0.93 -5.84 -0.65
CA VAL A 12 0.39 -5.51 -1.23
C VAL A 12 0.50 -6.03 -2.66
N VAL A 13 0.14 -7.30 -2.90
CA VAL A 13 0.21 -7.92 -4.23
C VAL A 13 -0.77 -7.26 -5.20
N LEU A 14 -2.01 -7.01 -4.77
CA LEU A 14 -3.02 -6.35 -5.60
C LEU A 14 -2.59 -4.92 -5.95
N GLY A 15 -2.11 -4.14 -4.97
CA GLY A 15 -1.61 -2.79 -5.21
C GLY A 15 -0.41 -2.77 -6.17
N LEU A 16 0.57 -3.66 -5.99
CA LEU A 16 1.71 -3.81 -6.90
C LEU A 16 1.27 -4.14 -8.33
N SER A 17 0.38 -5.13 -8.49
CA SER A 17 -0.13 -5.54 -9.80
C SER A 17 -0.87 -4.39 -10.50
N ALA A 18 -1.51 -3.51 -9.74
CA ALA A 18 -2.15 -2.31 -10.24
C ALA A 18 -1.15 -1.21 -10.60
N GLN A 19 -0.12 -0.98 -9.77
CA GLN A 19 0.96 -0.03 -10.05
C GLN A 19 1.70 -0.39 -11.34
N LEU A 20 2.03 -1.67 -11.51
CA LEU A 20 2.71 -2.19 -12.69
C LEU A 20 1.78 -2.28 -13.92
N GLY A 21 0.47 -2.20 -13.70
CA GLY A 21 -0.50 -2.32 -14.77
C GLY A 21 -0.48 -3.71 -15.40
N VAL A 22 -0.23 -4.75 -14.60
CA VAL A 22 -0.33 -6.16 -15.02
C VAL A 22 -1.80 -6.54 -15.18
N TRP A 23 -2.68 -6.01 -14.32
CA TRP A 23 -4.11 -6.30 -14.34
C TRP A 23 -4.98 -5.07 -14.72
N ARG A 24 -4.75 -4.51 -15.91
CA ARG A 24 -5.39 -3.25 -16.36
C ARG A 24 -6.90 -3.34 -16.54
N SER A 25 -7.44 -4.51 -16.85
CA SER A 25 -8.87 -4.70 -17.13
C SER A 25 -9.75 -4.40 -15.92
N TRP A 26 -9.31 -4.79 -14.72
CA TRP A 26 -10.02 -4.53 -13.47
C TRP A 26 -9.70 -3.15 -12.89
N THR A 27 -8.42 -2.74 -12.90
CA THR A 27 -7.98 -1.48 -12.28
C THR A 27 -8.47 -0.23 -13.01
N ARG A 28 -8.83 -0.31 -14.29
CA ARG A 28 -9.44 0.80 -15.03
C ARG A 28 -10.77 1.30 -14.44
N ARG A 29 -11.50 0.43 -13.75
CA ARG A 29 -12.80 0.77 -13.13
C ARG A 29 -12.64 1.37 -11.73
N LEU A 30 -11.46 1.26 -11.13
CA LEU A 30 -11.17 1.76 -9.80
C LEU A 30 -10.50 3.14 -9.88
N SER A 31 -10.78 3.97 -8.88
CA SER A 31 -9.97 5.18 -8.66
C SER A 31 -8.53 4.75 -8.41
N PRO A 32 -7.55 5.26 -9.19
CA PRO A 32 -6.13 4.99 -8.94
C PRO A 32 -5.73 5.33 -7.52
N GLY A 33 -6.41 6.34 -6.94
CA GLY A 33 -6.12 6.79 -5.60
C GLY A 33 -6.52 5.80 -4.52
N SER A 34 -7.66 5.14 -4.70
CA SER A 34 -8.08 4.07 -3.79
C SER A 34 -7.11 2.91 -3.83
N VAL A 35 -6.66 2.48 -5.01
CA VAL A 35 -5.75 1.32 -5.12
C VAL A 35 -4.40 1.55 -4.45
N LEU A 36 -3.81 2.74 -4.63
CA LEU A 36 -2.58 3.09 -3.95
C LEU A 36 -2.76 3.21 -2.43
N ALA A 37 -3.88 3.77 -1.97
CA ALA A 37 -4.19 3.81 -0.54
C ALA A 37 -4.26 2.38 0.04
N TRP A 38 -5.04 1.49 -0.58
CA TRP A 38 -5.16 0.09 -0.15
C TRP A 38 -3.82 -0.65 -0.13
N TRP A 39 -2.91 -0.31 -1.05
CA TRP A 39 -1.54 -0.84 -1.02
C TRP A 39 -0.79 -0.44 0.26
N TYR A 40 -0.80 0.85 0.61
CA TYR A 40 -0.17 1.34 1.85
C TYR A 40 -0.80 0.74 3.11
N LEU A 41 -2.10 0.48 3.10
CA LEU A 41 -2.76 -0.27 4.18
C LEU A 41 -2.19 -1.69 4.30
N GLY A 42 -2.03 -2.39 3.17
CA GLY A 42 -1.41 -3.72 3.15
C GLY A 42 0.00 -3.72 3.75
N VAL A 43 0.84 -2.76 3.34
CA VAL A 43 2.19 -2.56 3.90
C VAL A 43 2.13 -2.30 5.40
N ALA A 44 1.22 -1.43 5.86
CA ALA A 44 1.07 -1.11 7.26
C ALA A 44 0.68 -2.32 8.11
N VAL A 45 -0.25 -3.14 7.62
CA VAL A 45 -0.70 -4.37 8.28
C VAL A 45 0.44 -5.39 8.37
N VAL A 46 1.18 -5.63 7.28
CA VAL A 46 2.33 -6.54 7.30
C VAL A 46 3.40 -6.06 8.28
N ALA A 47 3.72 -4.77 8.27
CA ALA A 47 4.70 -4.18 9.18
C ALA A 47 4.26 -4.25 10.64
N ALA A 48 2.97 -4.04 10.94
CA ALA A 48 2.42 -4.17 12.30
C ALA A 48 2.49 -5.62 12.81
N VAL A 49 2.24 -6.61 11.94
CA VAL A 49 2.41 -8.02 12.30
C VAL A 49 3.87 -8.34 12.59
N LEU A 50 4.80 -7.88 11.74
CA LEU A 50 6.24 -8.07 11.96
C LEU A 50 6.72 -7.42 13.25
N PHE A 51 6.21 -6.24 13.59
CA PHE A 51 6.48 -5.60 14.88
C PHE A 51 6.07 -6.51 16.05
N GLY A 52 4.84 -7.04 16.03
CA GLY A 52 4.35 -7.92 17.09
C GLY A 52 5.16 -9.21 17.28
N VAL A 53 5.82 -9.71 16.22
CA VAL A 53 6.67 -10.91 16.29
C VAL A 53 8.11 -10.59 16.73
N THR A 54 8.59 -9.38 16.46
CA THR A 54 10.00 -9.00 16.67
C THR A 54 10.23 -8.12 17.91
N ALA A 55 9.15 -7.65 18.55
CA ALA A 55 9.17 -6.73 19.68
C ALA A 55 10.10 -7.16 20.83
N ASP A 56 10.09 -8.44 21.18
CA ASP A 56 10.84 -8.97 22.33
C ASP A 56 12.27 -9.45 21.97
N SER A 57 12.57 -9.58 20.67
CA SER A 57 13.79 -10.27 20.20
C SER A 57 14.79 -9.31 19.57
N VAL A 58 14.31 -8.34 18.78
CA VAL A 58 15.17 -7.48 17.95
C VAL A 58 14.62 -6.06 17.94
N VAL A 59 14.89 -5.31 19.02
CA VAL A 59 14.39 -3.94 19.23
C VAL A 59 14.59 -3.00 18.03
N PRO A 60 15.76 -2.96 17.34
CA PRO A 60 15.93 -2.07 16.19
C PRO A 60 15.00 -2.42 15.02
N LEU A 61 14.82 -3.72 14.76
CA LEU A 61 13.93 -4.21 13.70
C LEU A 61 12.47 -3.93 14.06
N ALA A 62 12.09 -4.14 15.31
CA ALA A 62 10.75 -3.83 15.80
C ALA A 62 10.43 -2.34 15.62
N LEU A 63 11.33 -1.44 16.02
CA LEU A 63 11.14 0.01 15.83
C LEU A 63 11.02 0.39 14.35
N ALA A 64 11.82 -0.22 13.47
CA ALA A 64 11.70 -0.01 12.03
C ALA A 64 10.34 -0.49 11.49
N CYS A 65 9.88 -1.66 11.90
CA CYS A 65 8.56 -2.18 11.54
C CYS A 65 7.42 -1.28 12.04
N LEU A 66 7.52 -0.78 13.28
CA LEU A 66 6.54 0.16 13.84
C LEU A 66 6.50 1.47 13.04
N ALA A 67 7.67 2.03 12.70
CA ALA A 67 7.75 3.25 11.90
C ALA A 67 7.11 3.05 10.51
N VAL A 68 7.37 1.93 9.84
CA VAL A 68 6.75 1.61 8.55
C VAL A 68 5.24 1.41 8.69
N ALA A 69 4.78 0.78 9.78
CA ALA A 69 3.36 0.60 10.04
C ALA A 69 2.62 1.93 10.20
N VAL A 70 3.19 2.85 11.00
CA VAL A 70 2.63 4.19 11.24
C VAL A 70 2.64 5.01 9.96
N LEU A 71 3.76 5.05 9.24
CA LEU A 71 3.87 5.80 7.98
C LEU A 71 2.92 5.25 6.91
N GLY A 72 2.83 3.92 6.77
CA GLY A 72 1.90 3.28 5.84
C GLY A 72 0.44 3.59 6.18
N GLY A 73 0.08 3.54 7.47
CA GLY A 73 -1.26 3.92 7.93
C GLY A 73 -1.58 5.40 7.68
N ALA A 74 -0.64 6.29 7.96
CA ALA A 74 -0.78 7.72 7.70
C ALA A 74 -0.94 8.02 6.20
N LEU A 75 -0.17 7.35 5.34
CA LEU A 75 -0.31 7.46 3.89
C LEU A 75 -1.65 6.91 3.40
N PHE A 76 -2.11 5.77 3.93
CA PHE A 76 -3.45 5.25 3.61
C PHE A 76 -4.55 6.29 3.89
N VAL A 77 -4.56 6.84 5.10
CA VAL A 77 -5.55 7.86 5.50
C VAL A 77 -5.40 9.11 4.64
N GLY A 78 -4.18 9.61 4.48
CA GLY A 78 -3.90 10.82 3.69
C GLY A 78 -4.33 10.69 2.23
N LEU A 79 -4.08 9.56 1.58
CA LEU A 79 -4.46 9.35 0.18
C LEU A 79 -5.98 9.18 0.02
N LEU A 80 -6.69 8.68 1.03
CA LEU A 80 -8.15 8.65 1.03
C LEU A 80 -8.76 10.05 1.23
N MET A 81 -8.18 10.88 2.09
CA MET A 81 -8.71 12.21 2.41
C MET A 81 -8.36 13.26 1.35
N PHE A 82 -7.12 13.27 0.86
CA PHE A 82 -6.60 14.31 -0.03
C PHE A 82 -6.51 13.86 -1.49
N GLY A 83 -6.81 12.60 -1.78
CA GLY A 83 -6.63 12.00 -3.10
C GLY A 83 -5.15 11.76 -3.42
N VAL A 84 -4.89 11.26 -4.63
CA VAL A 84 -3.52 10.90 -5.04
C VAL A 84 -2.92 11.96 -5.94
N PRO A 85 -1.75 12.53 -5.57
CA PRO A 85 -1.10 13.52 -6.39
C PRO A 85 -0.61 12.92 -7.72
N ARG A 86 -0.60 13.77 -8.76
CA ARG A 86 -0.30 13.36 -10.15
C ARG A 86 1.01 12.59 -10.34
N PHE A 87 2.02 12.84 -9.51
CA PHE A 87 3.32 12.17 -9.63
C PHE A 87 3.32 10.74 -9.09
N LEU A 88 2.37 10.38 -8.22
CA LEU A 88 2.18 9.01 -7.71
C LEU A 88 1.26 8.17 -8.61
N LEU A 89 0.62 8.77 -9.61
CA LEU A 89 -0.20 8.04 -10.56
C LEU A 89 0.67 7.09 -11.40
N PRO A 90 0.21 5.84 -11.62
CA PRO A 90 0.92 4.88 -12.45
C PRO A 90 1.22 5.44 -13.84
N ARG A 91 2.42 5.16 -14.37
CA ARG A 91 2.84 5.64 -15.70
C ARG A 91 1.86 5.22 -16.80
N TRP A 92 1.37 3.98 -16.74
CA TRP A 92 0.37 3.47 -17.69
C TRP A 92 -0.95 4.24 -17.62
N TYR A 93 -1.35 4.68 -16.42
CA TYR A 93 -2.58 5.43 -16.21
C TYR A 93 -2.45 6.84 -16.79
N ARG A 94 -1.34 7.51 -16.51
CA ARG A 94 -1.00 8.83 -17.07
C ARG A 94 -0.97 8.81 -18.60
N ALA A 95 -0.29 7.82 -19.18
CA ALA A 95 -0.24 7.63 -20.63
C ALA A 95 -1.63 7.42 -21.24
N SER A 96 -2.51 6.64 -20.59
CA SER A 96 -3.88 6.40 -21.09
C SER A 96 -4.82 7.61 -21.03
N ARG A 97 -4.47 8.63 -20.23
CA ARG A 97 -5.28 9.83 -19.99
C ARG A 97 -4.67 11.10 -20.57
N GLY A 98 -3.55 11.01 -21.29
CA GLY A 98 -2.85 12.17 -21.86
C GLY A 98 -2.27 13.13 -20.80
N LEU A 99 -1.99 12.62 -19.59
CA LEU A 99 -1.44 13.42 -18.49
C LEU A 99 0.10 13.32 -18.53
N SER A 100 0.76 14.19 -19.31
CA SER A 100 2.23 14.28 -19.38
C SER A 100 2.80 15.09 -18.22
#